data_AF-A0A845U325-F1
#
_entry.id   AF-A0A845U325-F1
#
_cell.length_a   1.000
_cell.length_b   1.000
_cell.length_c   1.000
_cell.angle_alpha   90.00
_cell.angle_beta   90.00
_cell.angle_gamma   90.00
#
_symmetry.space_group_name_H-M   'P 1'
#
loop_
_entity.id
_entity.type
_entity.pdbx_description
1 polymer ?
#
loop_
_entity_poly.entity_id
_entity_poly.type
_entity_poly.pdbx_seq_one_letter_code
_entity_poly.pdbx_strand_id
1 'polypeptide(L)' 'MSMPMERWQRRSVYLTIALLTLSGVAWLVAHFFLRPVTEFGESVSPFEPWSMKLHGGAAMALLFLLGSMLNNHIRRGL' A
#
# COMPACT_ATOMS: atom_id res chain seq x y z
N MET A 1 -28.76 7.52 -13.97
CA MET A 1 -27.84 7.19 -12.86
C MET A 1 -26.45 6.99 -13.43
N SER A 2 -25.75 8.08 -13.77
CA SER A 2 -24.38 8.03 -14.32
C SER A 2 -23.41 7.72 -13.18
N MET A 3 -22.94 6.47 -13.12
CA MET A 3 -22.01 6.01 -12.10
C MET A 3 -20.77 6.94 -12.07
N PRO A 4 -20.39 7.52 -10.92
CA PRO A 4 -19.23 8.42 -10.78
C PRO A 4 -17.89 7.65 -10.86
N MET A 5 -17.70 6.92 -11.96
CA MET A 5 -16.59 5.98 -12.19
C MET A 5 -15.23 6.66 -12.09
N GLU A 6 -15.09 7.90 -12.54
CA GLU A 6 -13.82 8.62 -12.44
C GLU A 6 -13.47 8.99 -10.99
N ARG A 7 -14.43 9.42 -10.18
CA ARG A 7 -14.18 9.93 -8.82
C ARG A 7 -13.82 8.80 -7.86
N TRP A 8 -14.50 7.66 -7.94
CA TRP A 8 -14.19 6.50 -7.11
C TRP A 8 -12.83 5.91 -7.47
N GLN A 9 -12.56 5.71 -8.75
CA GLN A 9 -11.30 5.14 -9.21
C GLN A 9 -10.10 6.03 -8.86
N ARG A 10 -10.25 7.35 -9.03
CA ARG A 10 -9.25 8.34 -8.60
C ARG A 10 -9.00 8.29 -7.08
N ARG A 11 -10.06 8.24 -6.27
CA ARG A 11 -9.95 8.12 -4.80
C ARG A 11 -9.27 6.81 -4.40
N SER A 12 -9.63 5.69 -5.02
CA SER A 12 -9.01 4.39 -4.75
C SER A 12 -7.51 4.43 -5.02
N VAL A 13 -7.07 4.99 -6.15
CA VAL A 13 -5.64 5.13 -6.46
C VAL A 13 -4.92 5.97 -5.40
N TYR A 14 -5.44 7.15 -5.04
CA TYR A 14 -4.81 7.99 -4.02
C TYR A 14 -4.77 7.33 -2.64
N LEU A 15 -5.85 6.66 -2.23
CA LEU A 15 -5.90 5.92 -0.97
C LEU A 15 -4.86 4.80 -0.96
N THR A 16 -4.71 4.08 -2.06
CA THR A 16 -3.76 2.96 -2.14
C THR A 16 -2.31 3.45 -2.12
N ILE A 17 -2.01 4.55 -2.81
CA ILE A 17 -0.70 5.21 -2.75
C ILE A 17 -0.41 5.70 -1.34
N ALA A 18 -1.36 6.39 -0.69
CA ALA A 18 -1.20 6.86 0.67
C ALA A 18 -0.95 5.70 1.64
N LEU A 19 -1.70 4.60 1.53
CA LEU A 19 -1.49 3.39 2.35
C LEU A 19 -0.12 2.78 2.12
N LEU A 20 0.34 2.66 0.88
CA LEU A 20 1.69 2.19 0.56
C LEU A 20 2.77 3.07 1.20
N THR A 21 2.67 4.38 1.03
CA THR A 21 3.65 5.32 1.60
C THR A 21 3.64 5.28 3.12
N LEU A 22 2.46 5.38 3.74
CA LEU A 22 2.34 5.40 5.21
C LEU A 22 2.79 4.08 5.84
N SER A 23 2.44 2.93 5.25
CA SER A 23 2.90 1.62 5.72
C SER A 23 4.41 1.42 5.51
N GLY A 24 4.99 1.96 4.44
CA GLY A 24 6.44 1.94 4.24
C GLY A 24 7.17 2.79 5.29
N VAL A 25 6.69 4.01 5.55
CA VAL A 25 7.23 4.89 6.59
C VAL A 25 7.07 4.27 7.97
N ALA A 26 5.91 3.70 8.29
CA ALA A 26 5.69 3.03 9.57
C ALA A 26 6.67 1.85 9.77
N TRP A 27 6.97 1.11 8.71
CA TRP A 27 7.99 0.06 8.77
C TRP A 27 9.39 0.62 9.04
N LEU A 28 9.80 1.69 8.35
CA LEU A 28 11.09 2.35 8.58
C LEU A 28 11.20 2.84 10.03
N VAL A 29 10.14 3.47 10.54
CA VAL A 29 10.10 3.94 11.94
C VAL A 29 10.26 2.75 12.90
N ALA A 30 9.49 1.67 12.68
CA ALA A 30 9.58 0.48 13.52
C ALA A 30 10.97 -0.14 13.50
N HIS A 31 11.55 -0.25 12.30
CA HIS A 31 12.81 -0.93 12.05
C HIS A 31 14.03 -0.15 12.56
N PHE A 32 14.00 1.19 12.53
CA PHE A 32 15.14 2.00 12.95
C PHE A 32 15.02 2.53 14.39
N PHE A 33 13.80 2.75 14.89
CA PHE A 33 13.60 3.42 16.18
C PHE A 33 12.87 2.58 17.23
N LEU A 34 12.16 1.53 16.85
CA LEU A 34 11.32 0.75 17.77
C LEU A 34 11.76 -0.70 17.91
N ARG A 35 13.05 -0.99 17.68
CA ARG A 35 13.63 -2.33 17.92
C ARG A 35 13.79 -2.56 19.43
N PRO A 36 13.08 -3.54 20.02
CA PRO A 36 13.26 -3.85 21.42
C PRO A 36 14.60 -4.58 21.64
N VAL A 37 15.33 -4.13 22.66
CA VAL A 37 16.51 -4.81 23.18
C VAL A 37 16.05 -5.93 24.08
N THR A 38 16.49 -7.16 23.78
CA THR A 38 16.19 -8.38 24.53
C THR A 38 17.45 -8.94 25.18
N GLU A 39 17.30 -9.98 25.99
CA GLU A 39 18.43 -10.70 26.61
C GLU A 39 19.41 -11.30 25.59
N PHE A 40 18.97 -11.48 24.33
CA PHE A 40 19.77 -11.99 23.21
C PHE A 40 20.23 -10.89 22.23
N GLY A 41 20.02 -9.61 22.56
CA GLY A 41 20.37 -8.45 21.71
C GLY A 41 19.16 -7.77 21.08
N GLU A 42 19.39 -6.97 20.03
CA GLU A 42 18.31 -6.33 19.27
C GLU A 42 17.42 -7.37 18.61
N SER A 43 16.11 -7.21 18.78
CA SER A 43 15.11 -8.04 18.15
C SER A 43 14.20 -7.22 17.23
N VAL A 44 13.42 -7.91 16.39
CA VAL A 44 12.49 -7.30 15.43
C VAL A 44 11.35 -6.61 16.18
N SER A 45 10.99 -5.40 15.75
CA SER A 45 9.86 -4.70 16.33
C SER A 45 8.55 -5.45 16.02
N PRO A 46 7.64 -5.65 17.00
CA PRO A 46 6.35 -6.30 16.78
C PRO A 46 5.47 -5.64 15.70
N PHE A 47 5.75 -4.37 15.37
CA PHE A 47 5.04 -3.61 14.34
C PHE A 47 5.53 -3.89 12.92
N GLU A 48 6.76 -4.36 12.73
CA GLU A 48 7.33 -4.63 11.40
C GLU A 48 6.49 -5.62 10.57
N PRO A 49 6.02 -6.77 11.11
CA PRO A 49 5.21 -7.72 10.36
C PRO A 49 3.85 -7.15 9.94
N TRP A 50 3.23 -6.34 10.79
CA TRP A 50 1.94 -5.72 10.48
C TRP A 50 2.08 -4.66 9.39
N SER A 51 3.13 -3.84 9.48
CA SER A 51 3.42 -2.83 8.46
C SER A 51 3.65 -3.46 7.08
N MET A 52 4.41 -4.57 7.03
CA MET A 52 4.68 -5.28 5.78
C MET A 52 3.45 -6.01 5.22
N LYS A 53 2.58 -6.58 6.07
CA LYS A 53 1.30 -7.16 5.63
C LYS A 53 0.40 -6.10 5.00
N LEU A 54 0.27 -4.93 5.62
CA LEU A 54 -0.50 -3.81 5.08
C LEU A 54 0.10 -3.29 3.77
N HIS A 55 1.43 -3.14 3.72
CA HIS A 55 2.13 -2.68 2.52
C HIS A 55 1.94 -3.64 1.34
N GLY A 56 2.15 -4.94 1.56
CA GLY A 56 1.96 -5.97 0.55
C GLY A 56 0.51 -6.05 0.04
N GLY A 57 -0.47 -5.94 0.95
CA GLY A 57 -1.89 -5.89 0.58
C GLY A 57 -2.23 -4.65 -0.26
N ALA A 58 -1.71 -3.48 0.12
CA ALA A 58 -1.89 -2.25 -0.65
C ALA A 58 -1.19 -2.31 -2.01
N ALA A 59 -0.01 -2.93 -2.11
CA ALA A 59 0.69 -3.13 -3.38
C ALA A 59 -0.15 -3.96 -4.36
N MET A 60 -0.74 -5.06 -3.87
CA MET A 60 -1.61 -5.90 -4.69
C MET A 60 -2.86 -5.13 -5.16
N ALA A 61 -3.48 -4.35 -4.28
CA ALA A 61 -4.61 -3.51 -4.64
C ALA A 61 -4.25 -2.47 -5.72
N LEU A 62 -3.08 -1.85 -5.62
CA LEU A 62 -2.63 -0.87 -6.61
C LEU A 62 -2.37 -1.53 -7.96
N LEU A 63 -1.72 -2.70 -7.98
CA LEU A 63 -1.48 -3.47 -9.20
C LEU A 63 -2.81 -3.85 -9.89
N PHE A 64 -3.81 -4.28 -9.12
CA PHE A 64 -5.14 -4.58 -9.65
C PHE A 64 -5.82 -3.33 -10.25
N LEU A 65 -5.76 -2.20 -9.56
CA LEU A 65 -6.30 -0.93 -10.05
C LEU A 65 -5.61 -0.49 -11.34
N LEU A 66 -4.28 -0.54 -11.40
CA LEU A 66 -3.50 -0.19 -12.59
C LEU A 66 -3.82 -1.11 -13.77
N GLY A 67 -3.90 -2.43 -13.55
CA GLY A 67 -4.28 -3.39 -14.58
C GLY A 67 -5.67 -3.13 -15.15
N SER A 68 -6.64 -2.82 -14.29
CA SER A 68 -8.00 -2.46 -14.71
C SER A 68 -8.05 -1.17 -15.55
N MET A 69 -7.23 -0.18 -15.21
CA MET A 69 -7.11 1.08 -15.94
C MET A 69 -6.47 0.90 -17.31
N LEU A 70 -5.43 0.08 -17.37
CA LEU A 70 -4.70 -0.19 -18.60
C LEU A 70 -5.57 -0.88 -19.65
N ASN A 71 -6.39 -1.86 -19.23
CA ASN A 71 -7.36 -2.51 -20.11
C ASN A 71 -8.33 -1.49 -20.73
N ASN A 72 -8.85 -0.56 -19.92
CA ASN A 72 -9.79 0.46 -20.39
C ASN A 72 -9.15 1.48 -21.34
N HIS A 73 -7.85 1.80 -21.18
CA HIS A 73 -7.12 2.68 -22.12
C HIS A 73 -6.86 1.99 -23.46
N ILE A 74 -6.42 0.73 -23.45
CA ILE A 74 -6.15 -0.05 -24.67
C ILE A 74 -7.43 -0.20 -25.51
N ARG A 75 -8.57 -0.45 -24.85
CA ARG A 75 -9.87 -0.64 -25.51
C ARG A 75 -10.49 0.65 -26.08
N ARG A 76 -9.99 1.83 -25.68
CA ARG A 76 -10.42 3.15 -26.18
C ARG A 76 -9.49 3.73 -27.25
N GLY A 77 -8.29 3.17 -27.40
CA GLY A 77 -7.31 3.57 -28.42
C GLY A 77 -7.37 2.76 -29.72
N LEU A 78 -8.25 1.75 -29.79
CA LEU A 78 -8.63 0.99 -31.00
C LEU A 78 -10.00 1.48 -31.48
#